data_AF-A0A1Y1RSU8-F1
#
_entry.id   AF-A0A1Y1RSU8-F1
#
_cell.length_a   1.000
_cell.length_b   1.000
_cell.length_c   1.000
_cell.angle_alpha   90.00
_cell.angle_beta   90.00
_cell.angle_gamma   90.00
#
_symmetry.space_group_name_H-M   'P 1'
#
loop_
_entity.id
_entity.type
_entity.pdbx_description
1 polymer ?
#
loop_
_entity_poly.entity_id
_entity_poly.type
_entity_poly.pdbx_seq_one_letter_code
_entity_poly.pdbx_strand_id
1 'polypeptide(L)'
;MDSVNVIDNNENEYLSILEDSVETGLEVKSRKSWKVLVVDDDPDVHKATDFALRGLIIEDRPIRLIHAYSAGEALKLITDTRDIAVAILDVVMETEDAGLAVIRQIRKLPGSQSLRIILRTGQPGYAPELDTIRHFDINDYKTKSELTRTRLYTSLTTAIRSYNQMKKIDEMRSGLEMVVKASTELNQKRGLELFAAGVVEQLCALLNIEPEGLICAQTGGPEDKGSPRIIAAAGRYSSLIEQPLTNLDNQAIRGAIERCLREV
;
A
#
# COMPACT_ATOMS: atom_id res chain seq x y z
N MET A 1 24.60 49.36 -44.11
CA MET A 1 25.81 49.47 -43.27
C MET A 1 25.52 50.50 -42.20
N ASP A 2 25.53 50.20 -40.91
CA ASP A 2 25.66 48.95 -40.17
C ASP A 2 25.40 49.30 -38.70
N SER A 3 25.13 48.26 -37.90
CA SER A 3 25.31 48.18 -36.45
C SER A 3 24.11 48.64 -35.60
N VAL A 4 23.21 47.77 -35.12
CA VAL A 4 23.33 46.59 -34.21
C VAL A 4 23.15 46.98 -32.73
N ASN A 5 22.01 46.51 -32.20
CA ASN A 5 21.68 45.94 -30.88
C ASN A 5 22.08 46.71 -29.61
N VAL A 6 21.23 46.77 -28.57
CA VAL A 6 20.90 45.61 -27.72
C VAL A 6 19.75 45.98 -26.75
N ILE A 7 18.64 45.22 -26.82
CA ILE A 7 17.91 44.51 -25.72
C ILE A 7 17.23 45.40 -24.64
N ASP A 8 15.99 45.19 -24.15
CA ASP A 8 15.18 43.99 -23.92
C ASP A 8 13.70 44.36 -23.77
N ASN A 9 12.79 43.48 -24.19
CA ASN A 9 11.89 42.80 -23.26
C ASN A 9 10.96 41.84 -24.02
N ASN A 10 11.20 40.55 -23.76
CA ASN A 10 10.20 39.56 -23.35
C ASN A 10 8.88 39.50 -24.15
N GLU A 11 8.66 38.40 -24.86
CA GLU A 11 7.66 37.38 -24.51
C GLU A 11 7.40 36.40 -25.67
N ASN A 12 7.27 35.12 -25.30
CA ASN A 12 6.63 34.04 -26.06
C ASN A 12 7.39 33.45 -27.25
N GLU A 13 8.26 32.49 -26.93
CA GLU A 13 8.61 31.44 -27.89
C GLU A 13 7.46 30.42 -27.95
N TYR A 14 6.70 30.53 -29.03
CA TYR A 14 5.69 29.58 -29.47
C TYR A 14 6.31 28.21 -29.73
N LEU A 15 5.70 27.16 -29.20
CA LEU A 15 5.73 25.86 -29.88
C LEU A 15 4.29 25.40 -30.12
N SER A 16 3.77 25.81 -31.28
CA SER A 16 2.58 25.25 -31.91
C SER A 16 2.88 23.84 -32.39
N ILE A 17 2.23 22.83 -31.79
CA ILE A 17 2.20 21.48 -32.36
C ILE A 17 0.74 21.03 -32.45
N LEU A 18 0.24 21.22 -33.67
CA LEU A 18 -0.70 20.38 -34.44
C LEU A 18 -2.09 20.12 -33.82
N GLU A 19 -3.05 20.90 -34.32
CA GLU A 19 -4.41 20.44 -34.54
C GLU A 19 -4.39 19.25 -35.51
N ASP A 20 -4.49 18.04 -34.97
CA ASP A 20 -5.06 16.91 -35.70
C ASP A 20 -6.37 16.55 -34.99
N SER A 21 -7.47 16.81 -35.69
CA SER A 21 -8.83 16.53 -35.28
C SER A 21 -9.02 15.03 -35.11
N VAL A 22 -8.86 14.56 -33.87
CA VAL A 22 -9.43 13.32 -33.39
C VAL A 22 -10.68 13.65 -32.58
N GLU A 23 -11.83 13.18 -33.05
CA GLU A 23 -13.01 12.96 -32.21
C GLU A 23 -12.65 11.97 -31.10
N THR A 24 -11.97 12.45 -30.07
CA THR A 24 -11.84 11.72 -28.82
C THR A 24 -13.08 12.04 -28.01
N GLY A 25 -14.05 11.11 -28.05
CA GLY A 25 -14.92 10.90 -26.92
C GLY A 25 -14.03 10.86 -25.67
N LEU A 26 -14.09 11.94 -24.89
CA LEU A 26 -13.49 11.99 -23.57
C LEU A 26 -14.16 10.87 -22.79
N GLU A 27 -13.52 9.69 -22.73
CA GLU A 27 -13.70 8.79 -21.61
C GLU A 27 -13.40 9.62 -20.38
N VAL A 28 -14.47 10.11 -19.74
CA VAL A 28 -14.40 10.66 -18.40
C VAL A 28 -13.82 9.54 -17.58
N LYS A 29 -12.50 9.56 -17.33
CA LYS A 29 -11.89 8.75 -16.27
C LYS A 29 -12.77 8.97 -15.06
N SER A 30 -13.57 7.98 -14.70
CA SER A 30 -14.60 8.18 -13.69
C SER A 30 -13.85 8.60 -12.43
N ARG A 31 -14.08 9.83 -11.98
CA ARG A 31 -13.38 10.34 -10.80
C ARG A 31 -13.77 9.42 -9.66
N LYS A 32 -12.79 8.72 -9.07
CA LYS A 32 -13.02 7.88 -7.89
C LYS A 32 -13.77 8.69 -6.85
N SER A 33 -14.94 8.24 -6.43
CA SER A 33 -15.77 8.91 -5.43
C SER A 33 -15.40 8.48 -4.01
N TRP A 34 -15.53 9.37 -3.04
CA TRP A 34 -15.47 9.01 -1.63
C TRP A 34 -16.73 8.25 -1.24
N LYS A 35 -16.59 6.97 -0.88
CA LYS A 35 -17.70 6.16 -0.37
C LYS A 35 -17.95 6.53 1.09
N VAL A 36 -19.14 7.05 1.38
CA VAL A 36 -19.59 7.40 2.73
C VAL A 36 -20.81 6.54 3.05
N LEU A 37 -20.71 5.73 4.10
CA LEU A 37 -21.81 4.91 4.59
C LEU A 37 -22.67 5.76 5.54
N VAL A 38 -23.99 5.73 5.38
CA VAL A 38 -24.97 6.33 6.29
C VAL A 38 -25.75 5.19 6.92
N VAL A 39 -25.75 5.13 8.25
CA VAL A 39 -26.40 4.09 9.05
C VAL A 39 -27.37 4.74 10.02
N ASP A 40 -28.66 4.60 9.74
CA ASP A 40 -29.76 5.16 10.53
C ASP A 40 -31.04 4.38 10.18
N ASP A 41 -31.93 4.10 11.12
CA ASP A 41 -33.18 3.38 10.84
C ASP A 41 -34.29 4.30 10.29
N ASP A 42 -34.10 5.62 10.38
CA ASP A 42 -35.03 6.65 9.90
C ASP A 42 -34.78 6.99 8.41
N PRO A 43 -35.70 6.66 7.49
CA PRO A 43 -35.54 6.96 6.07
C PRO A 43 -35.43 8.46 5.75
N ASP A 44 -35.96 9.34 6.59
CA ASP A 44 -35.88 10.78 6.37
C ASP A 44 -34.48 11.32 6.68
N VAL A 45 -33.72 10.66 7.57
CA VAL A 45 -32.30 10.96 7.77
C VAL A 45 -31.51 10.71 6.50
N HIS A 46 -31.78 9.62 5.80
CA HIS A 46 -31.10 9.27 4.56
C HIS A 46 -31.33 10.35 3.49
N LYS A 47 -32.60 10.72 3.27
CA LYS A 47 -32.98 11.78 2.33
C LYS A 47 -32.36 13.14 2.70
N ALA A 48 -32.37 13.48 4.00
CA ALA A 48 -31.77 14.73 4.48
C ALA A 48 -30.26 14.75 4.23
N THR A 49 -29.58 13.62 4.43
CA THR A 49 -28.14 13.47 4.22
C THR A 49 -27.79 13.53 2.74
N ASP A 50 -28.58 12.89 1.87
CA ASP A 50 -28.47 13.02 0.41
C ASP A 50 -28.58 14.48 -0.02
N PHE A 51 -29.59 15.20 0.49
CA PHE A 51 -29.79 16.61 0.16
C PHE A 51 -28.62 17.48 0.65
N ALA A 52 -28.16 17.25 1.89
CA ALA A 52 -27.06 17.99 2.49
C ALA A 52 -25.73 17.77 1.75
N LEU A 53 -25.48 16.58 1.20
CA LEU A 53 -24.20 16.23 0.57
C LEU A 53 -24.22 16.31 -0.96
N ARG A 54 -25.39 16.53 -1.57
CA ARG A 54 -25.53 16.65 -3.02
C ARG A 54 -24.57 17.68 -3.61
N GLY A 55 -23.79 17.25 -4.60
CA GLY A 55 -22.86 18.10 -5.36
C GLY A 55 -21.60 18.51 -4.60
N LEU A 56 -21.38 18.02 -3.37
CA LEU A 56 -20.16 18.32 -2.64
C LEU A 56 -18.96 17.56 -3.20
N ILE A 57 -17.83 18.26 -3.22
CA ILE A 57 -16.53 17.76 -3.64
C ILE A 57 -15.58 17.94 -2.46
N ILE A 58 -14.86 16.88 -2.11
CA ILE A 58 -13.83 16.89 -1.06
C ILE A 58 -12.57 16.30 -1.67
N GLU A 59 -11.42 16.97 -1.52
CA GLU A 59 -10.14 16.51 -2.08
C GLU A 59 -10.29 16.11 -3.57
N ASP A 60 -10.92 16.99 -4.36
CA ASP A 60 -11.19 16.87 -5.80
C ASP A 60 -12.05 15.67 -6.25
N ARG A 61 -12.72 15.01 -5.30
CA ARG A 61 -13.57 13.84 -5.56
C ARG A 61 -14.99 14.05 -5.06
N PRO A 62 -16.01 13.59 -5.83
CA PRO A 62 -17.39 13.63 -5.37
C PRO A 62 -17.63 12.62 -4.25
N ILE A 63 -18.65 12.87 -3.44
CA ILE A 63 -19.13 11.92 -2.42
C ILE A 63 -20.15 10.97 -3.05
N ARG A 64 -20.02 9.67 -2.78
CA ARG A 64 -21.02 8.64 -3.07
C ARG A 64 -21.55 8.09 -1.75
N LEU A 65 -22.84 8.26 -1.52
CA LEU A 65 -23.49 7.71 -0.34
C LEU A 65 -23.87 6.25 -0.56
N ILE A 66 -23.71 5.48 0.51
CA ILE A 66 -24.16 4.09 0.66
C ILE A 66 -25.03 4.10 1.90
N HIS A 67 -26.15 3.40 1.85
CA HIS A 67 -27.16 3.47 2.91
C HIS A 67 -27.32 2.10 3.55
N ALA A 68 -27.40 2.09 4.88
CA ALA A 68 -27.80 0.95 5.68
C ALA A 68 -28.89 1.39 6.66
N TYR A 69 -29.95 0.60 6.79
CA TYR A 69 -31.10 0.87 7.65
C TYR A 69 -31.09 0.06 8.95
N SER A 70 -30.03 -0.70 9.17
CA SER A 70 -29.87 -1.56 10.33
C SER A 70 -28.39 -1.80 10.64
N ALA A 71 -28.11 -2.18 11.88
CA ALA A 71 -26.79 -2.62 12.32
C ALA A 71 -26.26 -3.80 11.47
N GLY A 72 -27.14 -4.76 11.16
CA GLY A 72 -26.79 -5.93 10.35
C GLY A 72 -26.42 -5.58 8.91
N GLU A 73 -27.20 -4.67 8.29
CA GLU A 73 -26.92 -4.20 6.94
C GLU A 73 -25.62 -3.39 6.87
N ALA A 74 -25.36 -2.55 7.87
CA ALA A 74 -24.13 -1.75 7.95
C ALA A 74 -22.89 -2.64 7.97
N LEU A 75 -22.88 -3.67 8.83
CA LEU A 75 -21.77 -4.61 8.94
C LEU A 75 -21.57 -5.37 7.63
N LYS A 76 -22.65 -5.86 7.01
CA LYS A 76 -22.58 -6.52 5.71
C LYS A 76 -21.97 -5.62 4.64
N LEU A 77 -22.42 -4.37 4.54
CA LEU A 77 -21.89 -3.42 3.56
C LEU A 77 -20.42 -3.10 3.80
N ILE A 78 -19.98 -3.00 5.05
CA ILE A 78 -18.56 -2.77 5.39
C ILE A 78 -17.69 -3.96 5.01
N THR A 79 -18.19 -5.19 5.16
CA THR A 79 -17.47 -6.39 4.75
C THR A 79 -17.44 -6.57 3.22
N ASP A 80 -18.57 -6.33 2.55
CA ASP A 80 -18.72 -6.56 1.11
C ASP A 80 -18.15 -5.43 0.25
N THR A 81 -18.07 -4.21 0.80
CA THR A 81 -17.63 -3.02 0.07
C THR A 81 -16.26 -2.56 0.51
N ARG A 82 -15.29 -2.67 -0.41
CA ARG A 82 -13.96 -2.10 -0.20
C ARG A 82 -13.97 -0.57 -0.25
N ASP A 83 -13.05 0.02 0.51
CA ASP A 83 -12.73 1.44 0.50
C ASP A 83 -13.89 2.37 0.86
N ILE A 84 -14.71 1.98 1.84
CA ILE A 84 -15.55 2.94 2.56
C ILE A 84 -14.62 3.86 3.36
N ALA A 85 -14.71 5.17 3.09
CA ALA A 85 -13.83 6.15 3.73
C ALA A 85 -14.34 6.56 5.10
N VAL A 86 -15.66 6.80 5.18
CA VAL A 86 -16.33 7.27 6.40
C VAL A 86 -17.66 6.55 6.57
N ALA A 87 -18.02 6.23 7.81
CA ALA A 87 -19.38 5.86 8.21
C ALA A 87 -19.96 6.96 9.12
N ILE A 88 -21.13 7.48 8.76
CA ILE A 88 -21.97 8.32 9.62
C ILE A 88 -23.00 7.38 10.22
N LEU A 89 -23.04 7.28 11.55
CA LEU A 89 -23.73 6.19 12.22
C LEU A 89 -24.55 6.73 13.40
N ASP A 90 -25.83 6.38 13.48
CA ASP A 90 -26.66 6.66 14.65
C ASP A 90 -26.33 5.71 15.80
N VAL A 91 -26.30 6.25 17.02
CA VAL A 91 -26.06 5.50 18.25
C VAL A 91 -27.27 4.62 18.58
N VAL A 92 -28.47 5.17 18.47
CA VAL A 92 -29.73 4.53 18.86
C VAL A 92 -30.50 4.16 17.60
N MET A 93 -30.72 2.87 17.40
CA MET A 93 -31.51 2.34 16.27
C MET A 93 -32.42 1.23 16.79
N GLU A 94 -32.16 -0.03 16.43
CA GLU A 94 -32.94 -1.18 16.90
C GLU A 94 -32.83 -1.40 18.41
N THR A 95 -31.69 -1.02 18.99
CA THR A 95 -31.45 -0.96 20.44
C THR A 95 -30.78 0.35 20.81
N GLU A 96 -30.82 0.70 22.10
CA GLU A 96 -30.21 1.94 22.64
C GLU A 96 -28.69 2.04 22.42
N ASP A 97 -28.00 0.90 22.22
CA ASP A 97 -26.55 0.84 22.02
C ASP A 97 -26.15 0.20 20.68
N ALA A 98 -27.10 -0.02 19.77
CA ALA A 98 -26.89 -0.73 18.50
C ALA A 98 -25.70 -0.14 17.74
N GLY A 99 -25.61 1.18 17.66
CA GLY A 99 -24.54 1.85 16.96
C GLY A 99 -23.15 1.64 17.57
N LEU A 100 -23.06 1.66 18.90
CA LEU A 100 -21.81 1.36 19.61
C LEU A 100 -21.41 -0.10 19.43
N ALA A 101 -22.38 -1.02 19.41
CA ALA A 101 -22.13 -2.43 19.12
C ALA A 101 -21.57 -2.64 17.70
N VAL A 102 -22.11 -1.93 16.70
CA VAL A 102 -21.59 -1.94 15.33
C VAL A 102 -20.14 -1.46 15.30
N ILE A 103 -19.80 -0.34 15.96
CA ILE A 103 -18.43 0.16 15.99
C ILE A 103 -17.45 -0.86 16.59
N ARG A 104 -17.84 -1.50 17.71
CA ARG A 104 -17.03 -2.56 18.33
C ARG A 104 -16.74 -3.70 17.36
N GLN A 105 -17.71 -4.07 16.53
CA GLN A 105 -17.55 -5.13 15.54
C GLN A 105 -16.69 -4.65 14.36
N ILE A 106 -16.93 -3.44 13.84
CA ILE A 106 -16.12 -2.84 12.77
C ILE A 106 -14.65 -2.86 13.14
N ARG A 107 -14.28 -2.41 14.35
CA ARG A 107 -12.87 -2.32 14.78
C ARG A 107 -12.18 -3.67 14.95
N LYS A 108 -12.92 -4.78 15.00
CA LYS A 108 -12.39 -6.15 14.99
C LYS A 108 -12.20 -6.70 13.58
N LEU A 109 -12.77 -6.08 12.56
CA LEU A 109 -12.63 -6.53 11.17
C LEU A 109 -11.21 -6.22 10.64
N PRO A 110 -10.61 -7.12 9.87
CA PRO A 110 -9.34 -6.85 9.22
C PRO A 110 -9.53 -5.80 8.12
N GLY A 111 -8.65 -4.79 8.08
CA GLY A 111 -8.63 -3.74 7.06
C GLY A 111 -9.58 -2.55 7.30
N SER A 112 -10.42 -2.61 8.35
CA SER A 112 -11.35 -1.53 8.72
C SER A 112 -10.71 -0.41 9.55
N GLN A 113 -9.44 -0.54 9.92
CA GLN A 113 -8.70 0.39 10.79
C GLN A 113 -8.56 1.77 10.14
N SER A 114 -8.58 1.80 8.81
CA SER A 114 -8.59 3.04 8.03
C SER A 114 -9.96 3.74 8.04
N LEU A 115 -11.07 3.00 8.18
CA LEU A 115 -12.45 3.53 8.15
C LEU A 115 -12.69 4.50 9.30
N ARG A 116 -13.10 5.71 8.93
CA ARG A 116 -13.44 6.76 9.89
C ARG A 116 -14.90 6.68 10.27
N ILE A 117 -15.23 6.99 11.51
CA ILE A 117 -16.59 6.88 12.03
C ILE A 117 -16.99 8.21 12.66
N ILE A 118 -18.12 8.75 12.22
CA ILE A 118 -18.77 9.93 12.78
C ILE A 118 -20.06 9.43 13.45
N LEU A 119 -20.13 9.57 14.77
CA LEU A 119 -21.36 9.26 15.50
C LEU A 119 -22.32 10.43 15.43
N ARG A 120 -23.59 10.09 15.17
CA ARG A 120 -24.74 10.97 15.25
C ARG A 120 -25.66 10.46 16.36
N THR A 121 -26.29 11.33 17.14
CA THR A 121 -27.38 10.93 18.06
C THR A 121 -28.44 12.02 18.23
N GLY A 122 -29.70 11.63 18.39
CA GLY A 122 -30.77 12.53 18.80
C GLY A 122 -30.80 12.81 20.31
N GLN A 123 -30.16 11.98 21.13
CA GLN A 123 -30.24 12.02 22.60
C GLN A 123 -28.85 12.21 23.22
N PRO A 124 -28.40 13.45 23.45
CA PRO A 124 -27.16 13.72 24.18
C PRO A 124 -27.28 13.23 25.63
N GLY A 125 -26.27 12.51 26.13
CA GLY A 125 -26.15 12.13 27.55
C GLY A 125 -26.16 10.63 27.86
N TYR A 126 -26.46 9.75 26.91
CA TYR A 126 -26.46 8.28 27.14
C TYR A 126 -25.04 7.69 27.28
N ALA A 127 -24.07 8.27 26.58
CA ALA A 127 -22.65 7.97 26.71
C ALA A 127 -21.86 9.28 26.70
N PRO A 128 -20.87 9.48 27.60
CA PRO A 128 -20.04 10.68 27.58
C PRO A 128 -19.29 10.77 26.24
N GLU A 129 -19.41 11.91 25.56
CA GLU A 129 -18.89 12.10 24.19
C GLU A 129 -17.38 11.82 24.12
N LEU A 130 -16.62 12.37 25.08
CA LEU A 130 -15.16 12.21 25.16
C LEU A 130 -14.74 10.76 25.41
N ASP A 131 -15.48 10.05 26.26
CA ASP A 131 -15.18 8.65 26.56
C ASP A 131 -15.51 7.77 25.37
N THR A 132 -16.61 8.05 24.67
CA THR A 132 -17.00 7.32 23.45
C THR A 132 -15.95 7.51 22.35
N ILE A 133 -15.46 8.74 22.17
CA ILE A 133 -14.39 9.06 21.21
C ILE A 133 -13.13 8.24 21.48
N ARG A 134 -12.70 8.17 22.74
CA ARG A 134 -11.48 7.46 23.13
C ARG A 134 -11.61 5.95 23.09
N HIS A 135 -12.70 5.39 23.63
CA HIS A 135 -12.85 3.94 23.79
C HIS A 135 -13.13 3.22 22.47
N PHE A 136 -13.74 3.90 21.49
CA PHE A 136 -14.15 3.29 20.23
C PHE A 136 -13.36 3.75 19.00
N ASP A 137 -12.34 4.59 19.20
CA ASP A 137 -11.52 5.16 18.10
C ASP A 137 -12.41 5.73 16.98
N ILE A 138 -13.34 6.62 17.36
CA ILE A 138 -14.21 7.34 16.42
C ILE A 138 -13.66 8.75 16.19
N ASN A 139 -14.03 9.35 15.05
CA ASN A 139 -13.43 10.59 14.58
C ASN A 139 -14.21 11.83 14.98
N ASP A 140 -15.52 11.70 15.17
CA ASP A 140 -16.37 12.80 15.60
C ASP A 140 -17.63 12.25 16.27
N TYR A 141 -18.21 13.07 17.14
CA TYR A 141 -19.50 12.83 17.80
C TYR A 141 -20.32 14.11 17.66
N LYS A 142 -21.56 13.99 17.17
CA LYS A 142 -22.44 15.14 16.91
C LYS A 142 -23.88 14.81 17.26
N THR A 143 -24.59 15.79 17.79
CA THR A 143 -26.05 15.66 17.96
C THR A 143 -26.79 15.92 16.65
N LYS A 144 -27.99 15.36 16.50
CA LYS A 144 -28.84 15.45 15.29
C LYS A 144 -29.18 16.91 14.95
N SER A 145 -29.30 17.79 15.94
CA SER A 145 -29.56 19.22 15.82
C SER A 145 -28.33 20.05 15.40
N GLU A 146 -27.13 19.54 15.60
CA GLU A 146 -25.88 20.23 15.26
C GLU A 146 -25.39 19.97 13.83
N LEU A 147 -26.03 19.03 13.12
CA LEU A 147 -25.64 18.60 11.78
C LEU A 147 -26.22 19.50 10.69
N THR A 148 -25.72 20.74 10.64
CA THR A 148 -25.93 21.61 9.47
C THR A 148 -25.08 21.13 8.29
N ARG A 149 -25.48 21.49 7.06
CA ARG A 149 -24.70 21.16 5.84
C ARG A 149 -23.23 21.57 5.96
N THR A 150 -22.95 22.77 6.46
CA THR A 150 -21.58 23.27 6.65
C THR A 150 -20.81 22.44 7.68
N ARG A 151 -21.41 22.10 8.82
CA ARG A 151 -20.76 21.29 9.85
C ARG A 151 -20.49 19.87 9.37
N LEU A 152 -21.46 19.27 8.65
CA LEU A 152 -21.28 17.95 8.05
C LEU A 152 -20.17 17.95 7.00
N TYR A 153 -20.09 18.98 6.15
CA TYR A 153 -18.99 19.14 5.19
C TYR A 153 -17.62 19.22 5.88
N THR A 154 -17.48 20.05 6.91
CA THR A 154 -16.21 20.20 7.64
C THR A 154 -15.81 18.90 8.34
N SER A 155 -16.76 18.21 8.98
CA SER A 155 -16.51 16.94 9.67
C SER A 155 -16.10 15.84 8.67
N LEU A 156 -16.83 15.70 7.56
CA LEU A 156 -16.49 14.76 6.49
C LEU A 156 -15.13 15.08 5.85
N THR A 157 -14.81 16.36 5.64
CA THR A 157 -13.52 16.76 5.06
C THR A 157 -12.37 16.29 5.96
N THR A 158 -12.48 16.52 7.27
CA THR A 158 -11.49 16.07 8.24
C THR A 158 -11.39 14.55 8.29
N ALA A 159 -12.52 13.84 8.33
CA ALA A 159 -12.55 12.39 8.33
C ALA A 159 -11.94 11.80 7.05
N ILE A 160 -12.31 12.28 5.87
CA ILE A 160 -11.78 11.81 4.58
C ILE A 160 -10.27 12.05 4.48
N ARG A 161 -9.77 13.20 4.93
CA ARG A 161 -8.33 13.46 4.99
C ARG A 161 -7.61 12.46 5.89
N SER A 162 -8.16 12.20 7.08
CA SER A 162 -7.62 11.21 8.01
C SER A 162 -7.62 9.79 7.42
N TYR A 163 -8.70 9.38 6.75
CA TYR A 163 -8.77 8.13 6.00
C TYR A 163 -7.64 8.02 4.97
N ASN A 164 -7.47 9.05 4.14
CA ASN A 164 -6.49 9.07 3.07
C ASN A 164 -5.05 9.04 3.63
N GLN A 165 -4.80 9.75 4.74
CA GLN A 165 -3.53 9.71 5.44
C GLN A 165 -3.24 8.30 5.98
N MET A 166 -4.21 7.65 6.61
CA MET A 166 -4.02 6.29 7.14
C MET A 166 -3.72 5.29 6.03
N LYS A 167 -4.47 5.35 4.91
CA LYS A 167 -4.19 4.51 3.74
C LYS A 167 -2.78 4.70 3.19
N LYS A 168 -2.30 5.94 3.08
CA LYS A 168 -0.93 6.23 2.66
C LYS A 168 0.11 5.66 3.63
N ILE A 169 -0.14 5.74 4.93
CA ILE A 169 0.75 5.15 5.95
C ILE A 169 0.79 3.62 5.80
N ASP A 170 -0.35 2.98 5.61
CA ASP A 170 -0.43 1.52 5.42
C ASP A 170 0.29 1.08 4.14
N GLU A 171 0.08 1.79 3.03
CA GLU A 171 0.79 1.56 1.75
C GLU A 171 2.30 1.74 1.91
N MET A 172 2.74 2.80 2.61
CA MET A 172 4.14 3.07 2.87
C MET A 172 4.79 1.99 3.75
N ARG A 173 4.09 1.52 4.79
CA ARG A 173 4.56 0.42 5.65
C ARG A 173 4.76 -0.86 4.84
N SER A 174 3.77 -1.24 4.05
CA SER A 174 3.86 -2.42 3.18
C SER A 174 5.01 -2.29 2.17
N GLY A 175 5.19 -1.10 1.59
CA GLY A 175 6.32 -0.82 0.69
C GLY A 175 7.68 -0.97 1.40
N LEU A 176 7.82 -0.45 2.61
CA LEU A 176 9.06 -0.56 3.38
C LEU A 176 9.35 -2.00 3.81
N GLU A 177 8.33 -2.77 4.19
CA GLU A 177 8.46 -4.20 4.49
C GLU A 177 9.01 -4.98 3.29
N MET A 178 8.53 -4.70 2.08
CA MET A 178 9.08 -5.30 0.87
C MET A 178 10.55 -4.90 0.64
N VAL A 179 10.90 -3.63 0.86
CA VAL A 179 12.30 -3.15 0.74
C VAL A 179 13.22 -3.84 1.73
N VAL A 180 12.81 -3.95 3.00
CA VAL A 180 13.59 -4.62 4.06
C VAL A 180 13.77 -6.11 3.74
N LYS A 181 12.71 -6.78 3.26
CA LYS A 181 12.77 -8.18 2.85
C LYS A 181 13.76 -8.37 1.69
N ALA A 182 13.63 -7.58 0.63
CA ALA A 182 14.52 -7.65 -0.53
C ALA A 182 15.98 -7.35 -0.15
N SER A 183 16.22 -6.36 0.71
CA SER A 183 17.56 -6.05 1.21
C SER A 183 18.18 -7.21 1.99
N THR A 184 17.38 -7.88 2.83
CA THR A 184 17.82 -9.05 3.59
C THR A 184 18.19 -10.22 2.68
N GLU A 185 17.35 -10.51 1.67
CA GLU A 185 17.61 -11.55 0.67
C GLU A 185 18.88 -11.25 -0.16
N LEU A 186 19.06 -9.99 -0.59
CA LEU A 186 20.26 -9.56 -1.30
C LEU A 186 21.53 -9.69 -0.42
N ASN A 187 21.44 -9.30 0.85
CA ASN A 187 22.57 -9.38 1.76
C ASN A 187 22.95 -10.82 2.11
N GLN A 188 21.97 -11.74 2.22
CA GLN A 188 22.24 -13.17 2.39
C GLN A 188 22.99 -13.75 1.20
N LYS A 189 22.56 -13.45 -0.03
CA LYS A 189 23.24 -13.91 -1.25
C LYS A 189 24.68 -13.40 -1.30
N ARG A 190 24.88 -12.09 -1.10
CA ARG A 190 26.21 -11.47 -1.11
C ARG A 190 27.10 -11.96 0.04
N GLY A 191 26.53 -12.21 1.22
CA GLY A 191 27.25 -12.75 2.36
C GLY A 191 27.81 -14.14 2.10
N LEU A 192 27.05 -15.03 1.44
CA LEU A 192 27.51 -16.35 1.05
C LEU A 192 28.64 -16.30 0.02
N GLU A 193 28.54 -15.42 -0.98
CA GLU A 193 29.59 -15.22 -2.00
C GLU A 193 30.90 -14.73 -1.37
N LEU A 194 30.83 -13.71 -0.49
CA LEU A 194 32.01 -13.18 0.20
C LEU A 194 32.64 -14.21 1.15
N PHE A 195 31.82 -14.97 1.87
CA PHE A 195 32.31 -16.06 2.71
C PHE A 195 33.03 -17.12 1.89
N ALA A 196 32.43 -17.57 0.78
CA ALA A 196 33.02 -18.55 -0.10
C ALA A 196 34.34 -18.04 -0.72
N ALA A 197 34.40 -16.78 -1.15
CA ALA A 197 35.63 -16.17 -1.64
C ALA A 197 36.73 -16.15 -0.57
N GLY A 198 36.39 -15.74 0.66
CA GLY A 198 37.31 -15.78 1.80
C GLY A 198 37.81 -17.19 2.12
N VAL A 199 36.96 -18.22 2.02
CA VAL A 199 37.37 -19.61 2.21
C VAL A 199 38.39 -20.05 1.15
N VAL A 200 38.18 -19.72 -0.12
CA VAL A 200 39.15 -20.03 -1.19
C VAL A 200 40.49 -19.37 -0.91
N GLU A 201 40.49 -18.09 -0.55
CA GLU A 201 41.72 -17.34 -0.22
C GLU A 201 42.47 -17.98 0.96
N GLN A 202 41.77 -18.31 2.05
CA GLN A 202 42.38 -18.89 3.25
C GLN A 202 42.93 -20.31 2.99
N LEU A 203 42.24 -21.13 2.20
CA LEU A 203 42.72 -22.47 1.84
C LEU A 203 43.97 -22.39 0.97
N CYS A 204 44.01 -21.49 -0.02
CA CYS A 204 45.19 -21.29 -0.86
C CYS A 204 46.39 -20.81 -0.03
N ALA A 205 46.15 -19.86 0.89
CA ALA A 205 47.16 -19.37 1.82
C ALA A 205 47.72 -20.49 2.73
N LEU A 206 46.84 -21.34 3.28
CA LEU A 206 47.25 -22.47 4.14
C LEU A 206 48.09 -23.51 3.38
N LEU A 207 47.75 -23.76 2.11
CA LEU A 207 48.47 -24.70 1.25
C LEU A 207 49.74 -24.10 0.63
N ASN A 208 49.99 -22.79 0.85
CA ASN A 208 51.10 -22.03 0.29
C ASN A 208 51.15 -22.12 -1.25
N ILE A 209 49.98 -22.00 -1.88
CA ILE A 209 49.79 -21.97 -3.34
C ILE A 209 49.19 -20.64 -3.77
N GLU A 210 49.34 -20.29 -5.05
CA GLU A 210 48.67 -19.11 -5.60
C GLU A 210 47.14 -19.25 -5.49
N PRO A 211 46.38 -18.16 -5.29
CA PRO A 211 44.93 -18.18 -5.20
C PRO A 211 44.30 -18.75 -6.47
N GLU A 212 44.06 -20.06 -6.47
CA GLU A 212 43.53 -20.79 -7.61
C GLU A 212 42.54 -21.84 -7.13
N GLY A 213 41.25 -21.55 -7.28
CA GLY A 213 40.20 -22.42 -6.77
C GLY A 213 38.82 -21.88 -7.07
N LEU A 214 37.80 -22.69 -6.83
CA LEU A 214 36.41 -22.30 -6.97
C LEU A 214 35.54 -23.06 -5.98
N ILE A 215 34.43 -22.45 -5.60
CA ILE A 215 33.39 -23.04 -4.76
C ILE A 215 32.08 -23.01 -5.55
N CYS A 216 31.42 -24.16 -5.58
CA CYS A 216 30.10 -24.33 -6.17
C CYS A 216 29.06 -24.56 -5.08
N ALA A 217 27.87 -24.01 -5.29
CA ALA A 217 26.69 -24.33 -4.50
C ALA A 217 25.55 -24.72 -5.43
N GLN A 218 24.69 -25.61 -4.93
CA GLN A 218 23.44 -25.97 -5.58
C GLN A 218 22.30 -25.34 -4.79
N THR A 219 21.57 -24.43 -5.41
CA THR A 219 20.35 -23.85 -4.84
C THR A 219 19.15 -24.69 -5.27
N GLY A 220 18.36 -25.17 -4.31
CA GLY A 220 17.20 -26.03 -4.56
C GLY A 220 16.75 -26.81 -3.33
N GLY A 221 15.47 -27.19 -3.28
CA GLY A 221 14.95 -28.14 -2.28
C GLY A 221 15.18 -29.60 -2.72
N PRO A 222 14.89 -30.60 -1.87
CA PRO A 222 15.10 -32.01 -2.21
C PRO A 222 14.35 -32.47 -3.47
N GLU A 223 13.26 -31.80 -3.85
CA GLU A 223 12.43 -32.12 -5.04
C GLU A 223 12.75 -31.26 -6.28
N ASP A 224 13.47 -30.12 -6.13
CA ASP A 224 13.85 -29.23 -7.23
C ASP A 224 15.33 -28.89 -7.12
N LYS A 225 16.17 -29.78 -7.65
CA LYS A 225 17.63 -29.60 -7.69
C LYS A 225 17.98 -28.63 -8.81
N GLY A 226 18.02 -27.34 -8.51
CA GLY A 226 18.51 -26.31 -9.44
C GLY A 226 19.92 -26.64 -9.96
N SER A 227 20.32 -26.09 -11.11
CA SER A 227 21.66 -26.33 -11.67
C SER A 227 22.76 -25.78 -10.72
N PRO A 228 23.84 -26.53 -10.43
CA PRO A 228 24.94 -26.02 -9.61
C PRO A 228 25.56 -24.75 -10.21
N ARG A 229 25.85 -23.77 -9.36
CA ARG A 229 26.48 -22.50 -9.73
C ARG A 229 27.76 -22.26 -8.97
N ILE A 230 28.69 -21.57 -9.61
CA ILE A 230 29.95 -21.13 -9.00
C ILE A 230 29.67 -19.87 -8.19
N ILE A 231 29.85 -19.91 -6.87
CA ILE A 231 29.57 -18.81 -5.94
C ILE A 231 30.82 -18.05 -5.50
N ALA A 232 32.00 -18.65 -5.69
CA ALA A 232 33.28 -17.98 -5.51
C ALA A 232 34.34 -18.64 -6.40
N ALA A 233 35.32 -17.86 -6.85
CA ALA A 233 36.45 -18.35 -7.60
C ALA A 233 37.66 -17.42 -7.46
N ALA A 234 38.85 -17.98 -7.64
CA ALA A 234 40.13 -17.28 -7.62
C ALA A 234 41.00 -17.72 -8.82
N GLY A 235 41.96 -16.86 -9.19
CA GLY A 235 42.90 -17.12 -10.28
C GLY A 235 42.21 -17.24 -11.63
N ARG A 236 42.54 -18.27 -12.41
CA ARG A 236 41.98 -18.49 -13.76
C ARG A 236 40.46 -18.73 -13.78
N TYR A 237 39.86 -19.04 -12.64
CA TYR A 237 38.43 -19.31 -12.54
C TYR A 237 37.60 -18.07 -12.16
N SER A 238 38.24 -16.92 -11.88
CA SER A 238 37.54 -15.71 -11.41
C SER A 238 36.47 -15.18 -12.37
N SER A 239 36.60 -15.43 -13.68
CA SER A 239 35.59 -15.04 -14.68
C SER A 239 34.32 -15.89 -14.64
N LEU A 240 34.35 -17.03 -13.93
CA LEU A 240 33.24 -17.98 -13.86
C LEU A 240 32.31 -17.75 -12.66
N ILE A 241 32.55 -16.71 -11.84
CA ILE A 241 31.67 -16.36 -10.71
C ILE A 241 30.24 -16.09 -11.22
N GLU A 242 29.24 -16.58 -10.48
CA GLU A 242 27.80 -16.61 -10.82
C GLU A 242 27.39 -17.44 -12.05
N GLN A 243 28.35 -18.04 -12.76
CA GLN A 243 28.05 -18.88 -13.91
C GLN A 243 27.62 -20.31 -13.51
N PRO A 244 26.84 -20.99 -14.36
CA PRO A 244 26.57 -22.42 -14.19
C PRO A 244 27.86 -23.24 -14.19
N LEU A 245 27.91 -24.31 -13.40
CA LEU A 245 29.04 -25.26 -13.39
C LEU A 245 29.33 -25.87 -14.77
N THR A 246 28.34 -25.89 -15.68
CA THR A 246 28.49 -26.35 -17.06
C THR A 246 29.40 -25.46 -17.92
N ASN A 247 29.73 -24.24 -17.48
CA ASN A 247 30.67 -23.35 -18.17
C ASN A 247 32.13 -23.61 -17.78
N LEU A 248 32.39 -24.52 -16.83
CA LEU A 248 33.75 -24.89 -16.44
C LEU A 248 34.36 -25.85 -17.47
N ASP A 249 35.26 -25.40 -18.34
CA ASP A 249 35.82 -26.20 -19.44
C ASP A 249 36.50 -27.51 -19.00
N ASN A 250 37.01 -27.57 -17.76
CA ASN A 250 37.68 -28.75 -17.24
C ASN A 250 36.68 -29.83 -16.80
N GLN A 251 36.48 -30.84 -17.66
CA GLN A 251 35.57 -31.97 -17.42
C GLN A 251 35.93 -32.80 -16.18
N ALA A 252 37.22 -32.94 -15.84
CA ALA A 252 37.64 -33.72 -14.69
C ALA A 252 37.23 -33.04 -13.38
N ILE A 253 37.46 -31.72 -13.27
CA ILE A 253 37.04 -30.91 -12.11
C ILE A 253 35.52 -30.88 -12.01
N ARG A 254 34.83 -30.65 -13.13
CA ARG A 254 33.37 -30.67 -13.19
C ARG A 254 32.79 -31.99 -12.67
N GLY A 255 33.28 -33.13 -13.17
CA GLY A 255 32.80 -34.45 -12.77
C GLY A 255 33.12 -34.79 -11.31
N ALA A 256 34.22 -34.28 -10.75
CA ALA A 256 34.51 -34.41 -9.32
C ALA A 256 33.49 -33.64 -8.47
N ILE A 257 33.21 -32.38 -8.80
CA ILE A 257 32.24 -31.54 -8.07
C ILE A 257 30.83 -32.11 -8.15
N GLU A 258 30.40 -32.56 -9.34
CA GLU A 258 29.07 -33.19 -9.51
C GLU A 258 28.91 -34.50 -8.73
N ARG A 259 30.00 -35.25 -8.49
CA ARG A 259 29.96 -36.41 -7.59
C ARG A 259 29.78 -35.98 -6.13
N CYS A 260 30.57 -35.03 -5.66
CA CYS A 260 30.43 -34.51 -4.30
C CYS A 260 29.03 -33.94 -4.02
N LEU A 261 28.43 -33.22 -4.97
CA LEU A 261 27.07 -32.67 -4.84
C LEU A 261 25.96 -33.73 -4.85
N ARG A 262 26.24 -34.98 -5.28
CA ARG A 262 25.29 -36.11 -5.24
C ARG A 262 25.39 -36.94 -3.96
N GLU A 263 26.51 -36.84 -3.24
CA GLU A 263 26.79 -37.61 -2.03
C GLU A 263 26.33 -36.91 -0.74
N VAL A 264 25.88 -35.64 -0.84
CA VAL A 264 25.26 -34.83 0.23
C VAL A 264 23.75 -34.87 0.10
#